data_AF-A0A9P8J839-F1
#
_entry.id   AF-A0A9P8J839-F1
#
_cell.length_a   1.000
_cell.length_b   1.000
_cell.length_c   1.000
_cell.angle_alpha   90.00
_cell.angle_beta   90.00
_cell.angle_gamma   90.00
#
_symmetry.space_group_name_H-M   'P 1'
#
loop_
_entity.id
_entity.type
_entity.pdbx_description
1 polymer ?
#
loop_
_entity_poly.entity_id
_entity_poly.type
_entity_poly.pdbx_seq_one_letter_code
_entity_poly.pdbx_strand_id
1 'polypeptide(L)'
;MRGFLSPFCNRPARLLRDITAAALILCLVLYHIPDRTWRGAQLLFFGAHWKKFPLLDGYYSGVRSLVPSLHHEQAAASLDQTRNDSSTVQLKEQEIHNRLVEYNPYHGFRNTAGRPSFMQECFLNDARTVAIPKVYAYLGMPQGHPDPLYGSYKVLGLRDDVCFDRNGRLGAYGSATQSTGSAQFSDRESQRSPIDWSNVDWAAAQKRCYDDNTLRSDIEGATTSATADALPQLPRQAIVLRTWTGYRYTRQAIMNLRALISEVSLGSGGEYDVHLLVHVKNNSARFWESHELYNQIRHESVPAEFRGLVTLWSEKQMEHVYPGPFCNETLNRSGKPLYGVYRSSHMPLQWFAQRNPQYEHFWNWEMDIRSIGHYYEFFDRLGEWAKSQPRRGIWERSAKYYLEKLHGTWAEFSDIVEKENPTTISGPVDFAGSRKLESQAPYNASSTGFGEDADLITMSPLFDPEDSG
;
A
#
# COMPACT_ATOMS: atom_id res chain seq x y z
N MET A 1 88.62 51.85 6.25
CA MET A 1 88.57 50.69 5.33
C MET A 1 88.02 49.49 6.09
N ARG A 2 87.02 48.82 5.49
CA ARG A 2 86.35 47.57 5.90
C ARG A 2 85.63 47.52 7.26
N GLY A 3 84.37 47.09 7.19
CA GLY A 3 83.61 46.43 8.26
C GLY A 3 82.55 45.55 7.61
N PHE A 4 82.69 44.24 7.77
CA PHE A 4 81.96 43.15 7.09
C PHE A 4 80.45 43.12 7.42
N LEU A 5 79.62 42.83 6.41
CA LEU A 5 78.21 42.42 6.53
C LEU A 5 78.13 40.89 6.71
N SER A 6 77.33 40.42 7.68
CA SER A 6 76.94 39.01 7.83
C SER A 6 75.58 38.76 7.14
N PRO A 7 75.47 37.80 6.20
CA PRO A 7 74.21 37.48 5.54
C PRO A 7 73.69 36.13 6.03
N PHE A 8 72.91 36.12 7.11
CA PHE A 8 72.01 34.99 7.41
C PHE A 8 70.65 35.51 7.82
N CYS A 9 69.93 36.02 6.83
CA CYS A 9 68.50 36.26 6.91
C CYS A 9 67.81 35.43 5.82
N ASN A 10 67.01 34.44 6.25
CA ASN A 10 65.89 33.78 5.57
C ASN A 10 66.13 33.04 4.24
N ARG A 11 65.54 31.83 4.13
CA ARG A 11 64.45 31.55 3.15
C ARG A 11 63.77 30.17 3.16
N PRO A 12 64.30 29.02 3.67
CA PRO A 12 63.62 27.74 3.43
C PRO A 12 62.45 27.45 4.39
N ALA A 13 62.48 27.92 5.63
CA ALA A 13 61.47 27.55 6.64
C ALA A 13 60.13 28.31 6.54
N ARG A 14 60.13 29.55 6.01
CA ARG A 14 58.87 30.30 5.78
C ARG A 14 58.09 29.72 4.62
N LEU A 15 58.77 29.39 3.52
CA LEU A 15 58.14 28.81 2.34
C LEU A 15 57.41 27.49 2.66
N LEU A 16 58.04 26.62 3.46
CA LEU A 16 57.43 25.33 3.84
C LEU A 16 56.21 25.52 4.77
N ARG A 17 56.25 26.53 5.65
CA ARG A 17 55.14 26.85 6.56
C ARG A 17 53.97 27.50 5.82
N ASP A 18 54.27 28.32 4.82
CA ASP A 18 53.26 28.97 3.98
C ASP A 18 52.61 27.96 3.03
N ILE A 19 53.36 26.98 2.50
CA ILE A 19 52.83 25.88 1.68
C ILE A 19 51.92 24.96 2.50
N THR A 20 52.32 24.61 3.72
CA THR A 20 51.50 23.74 4.59
C THR A 20 50.23 24.44 5.07
N ALA A 21 50.30 25.74 5.40
CA ALA A 21 49.13 26.54 5.72
C ALA A 21 48.18 26.69 4.52
N ALA A 22 48.72 26.94 3.31
CA ALA A 22 47.92 27.02 2.09
C ALA A 22 47.25 25.68 1.74
N ALA A 23 47.94 24.56 1.93
CA ALA A 23 47.37 23.23 1.72
C ALA A 23 46.25 22.90 2.73
N LEU A 24 46.42 23.28 4.00
CA LEU A 24 45.38 23.11 5.04
C LEU A 24 44.15 23.97 4.76
N ILE A 25 44.35 25.23 4.36
CA ILE A 25 43.25 26.13 3.99
C ILE A 25 42.53 25.60 2.74
N LEU A 26 43.27 25.10 1.74
CA LEU A 26 42.69 24.48 0.56
C LEU A 26 41.86 23.24 0.94
N CYS A 27 42.38 22.35 1.79
CA CYS A 27 41.62 21.18 2.26
C CYS A 27 40.35 21.58 3.05
N LEU A 28 40.43 22.58 3.92
CA LEU A 28 39.27 23.08 4.68
C LEU A 28 38.23 23.75 3.76
N VAL A 29 38.68 24.49 2.74
CA VAL A 29 37.80 25.04 1.71
C VAL A 29 37.13 23.91 0.92
N LEU A 30 37.89 22.92 0.45
CA LEU A 30 37.33 21.78 -0.29
C LEU A 30 36.37 20.92 0.56
N TYR A 31 36.61 20.82 1.87
CA TYR A 31 35.76 20.08 2.82
C TYR A 31 34.46 20.83 3.17
N HIS A 32 34.50 22.18 3.22
CA HIS A 32 33.33 23.01 3.51
C HIS A 32 32.56 23.49 2.27
N ILE A 33 33.06 23.21 1.07
CA ILE A 33 32.34 23.40 -0.18
C ILE A 33 31.21 22.34 -0.22
N PRO A 34 29.92 22.75 -0.09
CA PRO A 34 28.82 21.79 -0.04
C PRO A 34 28.78 20.99 -1.34
N ASP A 35 28.52 19.69 -1.23
CA ASP A 35 28.48 18.68 -2.29
C ASP A 35 27.70 19.12 -3.56
N ARG A 36 26.79 20.10 -3.43
CA ARG A 36 26.07 20.75 -4.54
C ARG A 36 26.94 21.54 -5.52
N THR A 37 28.04 22.13 -5.08
CA THR A 37 28.88 23.00 -5.94
C THR A 37 29.83 22.17 -6.82
N TRP A 38 30.29 21.02 -6.33
CA TRP A 38 31.00 20.02 -7.15
C TRP A 38 30.14 19.48 -8.31
N ARG A 39 28.82 19.35 -8.10
CA ARG A 39 27.87 18.98 -9.17
C ARG A 39 27.71 20.06 -10.24
N GLY A 40 27.89 21.34 -9.88
CA GLY A 40 27.77 22.47 -10.80
C GLY A 40 28.97 22.65 -11.74
N ALA A 41 30.16 22.20 -11.32
CA ALA A 41 31.40 22.46 -12.06
C ALA A 41 31.78 21.36 -13.07
N GLN A 42 30.98 20.30 -13.26
CA GLN A 42 31.29 19.13 -14.13
C GLN A 42 32.67 18.46 -13.88
N LEU A 43 33.39 18.83 -12.81
CA LEU A 43 34.72 18.32 -12.49
C LEU A 43 34.71 16.90 -11.89
N LEU A 44 33.52 16.39 -11.52
CA LEU A 44 33.31 15.02 -11.09
C LEU A 44 32.21 14.39 -11.95
N PHE A 45 32.59 13.68 -13.02
CA PHE A 45 31.70 12.79 -13.76
C PHE A 45 31.41 11.52 -12.95
N PHE A 46 30.81 11.66 -11.77
CA PHE A 46 30.02 10.55 -11.23
C PHE A 46 28.74 10.54 -12.04
N GLY A 47 28.72 9.76 -13.12
CA GLY A 47 27.47 9.41 -13.81
C GLY A 47 26.44 9.00 -12.76
N ALA A 48 25.17 9.41 -12.96
CA ALA A 48 24.15 9.25 -11.94
C ALA A 48 24.16 7.82 -11.37
N HIS A 49 24.31 7.68 -10.04
CA HIS A 49 24.60 6.40 -9.40
C HIS A 49 23.62 5.29 -9.77
N TRP A 50 22.36 5.64 -10.06
CA TRP A 50 21.33 4.71 -10.52
C TRP A 50 21.69 4.00 -11.85
N LYS A 51 22.52 4.61 -12.71
CA LYS A 51 23.01 3.99 -13.97
C LYS A 51 24.01 2.86 -13.75
N LYS A 52 24.53 2.69 -12.52
CA LYS A 52 25.44 1.60 -12.18
C LYS A 52 24.70 0.31 -11.82
N PHE A 53 23.39 0.41 -11.55
CA PHE A 53 22.58 -0.76 -11.23
C PHE A 53 22.14 -1.42 -12.55
N PRO A 54 22.27 -2.75 -12.66
CA PRO A 54 21.76 -3.47 -13.82
C PRO A 54 20.24 -3.32 -13.91
N LEU A 55 19.72 -3.37 -15.13
CA LEU A 55 18.29 -3.40 -15.35
C LEU A 55 17.72 -4.75 -14.89
N LEU A 56 16.58 -4.70 -14.21
CA LEU A 56 15.84 -5.91 -13.79
C LEU A 56 14.98 -6.41 -14.95
N ASP A 57 15.62 -6.93 -15.99
CA ASP A 57 14.94 -7.37 -17.22
C ASP A 57 13.99 -8.57 -16.98
N GLY A 58 14.13 -9.25 -15.84
CA GLY A 58 13.23 -10.32 -15.40
C GLY A 58 11.76 -9.90 -15.23
N TYR A 59 11.46 -8.61 -15.10
CA TYR A 59 10.07 -8.13 -15.15
C TYR A 59 9.40 -8.36 -16.52
N TYR A 60 10.20 -8.58 -17.58
CA TYR A 60 9.74 -8.86 -18.94
C TYR A 60 9.77 -10.35 -19.29
N SER A 61 10.20 -11.22 -18.37
CA SER A 61 10.06 -12.67 -18.47
C SER A 61 8.57 -13.01 -18.42
N GLY A 62 7.93 -13.17 -19.57
CA GLY A 62 6.49 -13.44 -19.65
C GLY A 62 6.12 -14.86 -19.19
N VAL A 63 4.83 -15.21 -19.26
CA VAL A 63 4.28 -16.51 -18.79
C VAL A 63 4.84 -17.76 -19.49
N ARG A 64 5.63 -17.61 -20.56
CA ARG A 64 6.28 -18.73 -21.23
C ARG A 64 7.52 -19.24 -20.49
N SER A 65 8.08 -18.45 -19.57
CA SER A 65 9.25 -18.83 -18.77
C SER A 65 8.90 -19.26 -17.35
N LEU A 66 7.63 -19.62 -17.08
CA LEU A 66 7.21 -20.03 -15.73
C LEU A 66 7.94 -21.30 -15.28
N VAL A 67 8.54 -21.24 -14.11
CA VAL A 67 9.13 -22.38 -13.41
C VAL A 67 8.47 -22.57 -12.04
N PRO A 68 8.42 -23.78 -11.48
CA PRO A 68 8.03 -23.96 -10.08
C PRO A 68 8.89 -23.09 -9.16
N SER A 69 8.32 -22.57 -8.06
CA SER A 69 9.02 -21.66 -7.15
C SER A 69 10.35 -22.21 -6.62
N LEU A 70 10.43 -23.51 -6.36
CA LEU A 70 11.66 -24.20 -5.96
C LEU A 70 12.80 -24.17 -7.01
N HIS A 71 12.45 -23.93 -8.27
CA HIS A 71 13.39 -23.85 -9.39
C HIS A 71 13.56 -22.43 -9.91
N HIS A 72 12.91 -21.44 -9.28
CA HIS A 72 13.02 -20.05 -9.65
C HIS A 72 14.41 -19.52 -9.27
N GLU A 73 15.12 -18.99 -10.27
CA GLU A 73 16.35 -18.24 -10.04
C GLU A 73 16.11 -16.79 -10.47
N GLN A 74 16.54 -15.86 -9.62
CA GLN A 74 16.45 -14.43 -9.88
C GLN A 74 17.42 -14.02 -10.98
N ALA A 75 17.09 -12.96 -11.71
CA ALA A 75 18.04 -12.36 -12.64
C ALA A 75 19.29 -11.94 -11.85
N ALA A 76 20.41 -12.64 -12.09
CA ALA A 76 21.69 -12.20 -11.58
C ALA A 76 21.97 -10.80 -12.13
N ALA A 77 22.47 -9.91 -11.29
CA ALA A 77 23.01 -8.59 -11.65
C ALA A 77 24.08 -8.64 -12.76
N SER A 78 24.50 -9.83 -13.17
CA SER A 78 25.53 -10.14 -14.15
C SER A 78 25.08 -11.22 -15.15
N LEU A 79 23.84 -11.20 -15.65
CA LEU A 79 23.56 -11.86 -16.92
C LEU A 79 24.21 -11.03 -18.03
N ASP A 80 25.46 -11.38 -18.29
CA ASP A 80 26.14 -11.14 -19.55
C ASP A 80 25.11 -11.43 -20.67
N GLN A 81 24.64 -10.37 -21.34
CA GLN A 81 23.71 -10.45 -22.48
C GLN A 81 24.31 -11.26 -23.66
N THR A 82 25.49 -11.83 -23.49
CA THR A 82 26.23 -12.69 -24.41
C THR A 82 25.97 -14.19 -24.18
N ARG A 83 25.31 -14.60 -23.09
CA ARG A 83 24.80 -15.98 -22.97
C ARG A 83 23.50 -16.09 -23.77
N ASN A 84 23.66 -16.45 -25.05
CA ASN A 84 22.69 -17.23 -25.82
C ASN A 84 22.47 -18.59 -25.13
N ASP A 85 22.03 -18.60 -23.87
CA ASP A 85 21.60 -19.82 -23.21
C ASP A 85 20.22 -20.16 -23.76
N SER A 86 20.25 -20.89 -24.87
CA SER A 86 19.10 -21.52 -25.54
C SER A 86 18.47 -22.63 -24.68
N SER A 87 18.51 -22.49 -23.35
CA SER A 87 18.23 -23.53 -22.35
C SER A 87 17.14 -23.15 -21.35
N THR A 88 16.58 -21.94 -21.36
CA THR A 88 15.26 -21.73 -20.75
C THR A 88 14.22 -22.38 -21.64
N VAL A 89 13.84 -23.61 -21.30
CA VAL A 89 12.74 -24.33 -21.95
C VAL A 89 11.50 -23.45 -21.84
N GLN A 90 11.13 -22.83 -22.96
CA GLN A 90 9.91 -22.05 -23.07
C GLN A 90 8.74 -23.03 -23.03
N LEU A 91 7.79 -22.80 -22.13
CA LEU A 91 6.58 -23.59 -22.04
C LEU A 91 5.80 -23.52 -23.34
N LYS A 92 5.31 -24.68 -23.77
CA LYS A 92 4.33 -24.78 -24.84
C LYS A 92 2.98 -24.26 -24.35
N GLU A 93 2.15 -23.86 -25.30
CA GLU A 93 0.82 -23.31 -25.05
C GLU A 93 -0.05 -24.16 -24.11
N GLN A 94 -0.04 -25.49 -24.32
CA GLN A 94 -0.78 -26.41 -23.45
C GLN A 94 -0.24 -26.46 -22.01
N GLU A 95 1.08 -26.33 -21.84
CA GLU A 95 1.70 -26.32 -20.51
C GLU A 95 1.38 -25.03 -19.76
N ILE A 96 1.32 -23.90 -20.46
CA ILE A 96 0.85 -22.61 -19.92
C ILE A 96 -0.61 -22.74 -19.49
N HIS A 97 -1.46 -23.30 -20.35
CA HIS A 97 -2.88 -23.53 -20.03
C HIS A 97 -3.06 -24.43 -18.80
N ASN A 98 -2.29 -25.50 -18.69
CA ASN A 98 -2.36 -26.41 -17.54
C ASN A 98 -1.92 -25.76 -16.22
N ARG A 99 -1.18 -24.65 -16.27
CA ARG A 99 -0.75 -23.88 -15.10
C ARG A 99 -1.74 -22.78 -14.70
N LEU A 100 -2.72 -22.47 -15.54
CA LEU A 100 -3.72 -21.45 -15.25
C LEU A 100 -4.75 -21.97 -14.25
N VAL A 101 -4.78 -21.36 -13.05
CA VAL A 101 -5.66 -21.74 -11.95
C VAL A 101 -6.52 -20.56 -11.50
N GLU A 102 -7.72 -20.87 -11.03
CA GLU A 102 -8.54 -19.89 -10.30
C GLU A 102 -7.78 -19.49 -9.03
N TYR A 103 -7.64 -18.18 -8.82
CA TYR A 103 -7.02 -17.66 -7.62
C TYR A 103 -8.10 -17.20 -6.65
N ASN A 104 -8.22 -17.89 -5.52
CA ASN A 104 -9.25 -17.65 -4.53
C ASN A 104 -8.61 -17.55 -3.14
N PRO A 105 -8.48 -16.36 -2.55
CA PRO A 105 -7.88 -16.21 -1.23
C PRO A 105 -8.87 -16.37 -0.07
N TYR A 106 -10.16 -16.57 -0.34
CA TYR A 106 -11.23 -16.65 0.68
C TYR A 106 -11.25 -18.00 1.44
N HIS A 107 -10.13 -18.73 1.43
CA HIS A 107 -10.03 -20.09 1.96
C HIS A 107 -10.12 -20.19 3.50
N GLY A 108 -10.10 -19.06 4.22
CA GLY A 108 -10.34 -18.98 5.67
C GLY A 108 -11.77 -19.30 6.10
N PHE A 109 -12.74 -19.24 5.18
CA PHE A 109 -14.15 -19.60 5.42
C PHE A 109 -14.45 -21.09 5.18
N ARG A 110 -13.48 -21.98 5.44
CA ARG A 110 -13.71 -23.42 5.40
C ARG A 110 -13.38 -24.00 6.76
N ASN A 111 -14.38 -24.60 7.40
CA ASN A 111 -14.13 -25.44 8.56
C ASN A 111 -13.28 -26.66 8.16
N THR A 112 -12.72 -27.35 9.15
CA THR A 112 -11.85 -28.53 9.01
C THR A 112 -12.45 -29.70 8.22
N ALA A 113 -13.73 -29.65 7.86
CA ALA A 113 -14.43 -30.64 7.04
C ALA A 113 -14.58 -30.23 5.56
N GLY A 114 -13.99 -29.12 5.12
CA GLY A 114 -14.00 -28.68 3.72
C GLY A 114 -15.36 -28.21 3.19
N ARG A 115 -16.33 -27.93 4.08
CA ARG A 115 -17.60 -27.29 3.69
C ARG A 115 -17.41 -25.77 3.61
N PRO A 116 -18.06 -25.06 2.65
CA PRO A 116 -18.10 -23.60 2.65
C PRO A 116 -18.80 -23.18 3.95
N SER A 117 -18.03 -22.64 4.88
CA SER A 117 -18.52 -22.32 6.20
C SER A 117 -19.03 -20.89 6.15
N PHE A 118 -20.35 -20.75 6.27
CA PHE A 118 -21.07 -19.55 6.67
C PHE A 118 -21.32 -18.45 5.63
N MET A 119 -20.49 -18.26 4.60
CA MET A 119 -20.70 -17.17 3.64
C MET A 119 -21.67 -17.52 2.51
N GLN A 120 -22.72 -16.71 2.34
CA GLN A 120 -23.61 -16.70 1.19
C GLN A 120 -22.95 -15.99 0.00
N GLU A 121 -23.11 -16.57 -1.19
CA GLU A 121 -22.62 -15.95 -2.43
C GLU A 121 -23.28 -14.58 -2.66
N CYS A 122 -22.44 -13.59 -2.96
CA CYS A 122 -22.87 -12.22 -3.26
C CYS A 122 -22.94 -11.98 -4.77
N PHE A 123 -23.80 -11.03 -5.16
CA PHE A 123 -24.11 -10.74 -6.57
C PHE A 123 -24.04 -9.24 -6.87
N LEU A 124 -23.62 -8.92 -8.10
CA LEU A 124 -23.50 -7.54 -8.58
C LEU A 124 -24.86 -6.83 -8.69
N ASN A 125 -25.94 -7.56 -8.97
CA ASN A 125 -27.27 -7.01 -9.21
C ASN A 125 -28.32 -7.45 -8.18
N ASP A 126 -29.41 -6.68 -8.07
CA ASP A 126 -30.52 -6.96 -7.15
C ASP A 126 -31.22 -8.30 -7.43
N ALA A 127 -31.28 -8.71 -8.71
CA ALA A 127 -31.90 -9.96 -9.12
C ALA A 127 -31.08 -11.21 -8.73
N ARG A 128 -29.87 -11.04 -8.17
CA ARG A 128 -28.97 -12.12 -7.75
C ARG A 128 -28.64 -13.10 -8.87
N THR A 129 -28.39 -12.58 -10.07
CA THR A 129 -28.10 -13.39 -11.27
C THR A 129 -26.70 -13.17 -11.82
N VAL A 130 -26.05 -12.05 -11.46
CA VAL A 130 -24.71 -11.72 -11.95
C VAL A 130 -23.70 -11.94 -10.81
N ALA A 131 -23.01 -13.08 -10.86
CA ALA A 131 -21.98 -13.43 -9.90
C ALA A 131 -20.74 -12.54 -10.02
N ILE A 132 -19.94 -12.51 -8.96
CA ILE A 132 -18.65 -11.81 -8.93
C ILE A 132 -17.70 -12.51 -9.92
N PRO A 133 -16.93 -11.76 -10.73
CA PRO A 133 -15.95 -12.38 -11.62
C PRO A 133 -14.84 -13.09 -10.85
N LYS A 134 -14.37 -14.20 -11.40
CA LYS A 134 -13.23 -14.94 -10.85
C LYS A 134 -11.93 -14.37 -11.41
N VAL A 135 -10.90 -14.32 -10.58
CA VAL A 135 -9.54 -13.98 -11.03
C VAL A 135 -8.69 -15.24 -11.15
N TYR A 136 -7.67 -15.15 -11.99
CA TYR A 136 -6.81 -16.29 -12.31
C TYR A 136 -5.34 -15.90 -12.23
N ALA A 137 -4.52 -16.88 -11.87
CA ALA A 137 -3.07 -16.78 -11.84
C ALA A 137 -2.45 -18.02 -12.47
N TYR A 138 -1.19 -17.93 -12.86
CA TYR A 138 -0.41 -19.07 -13.30
C TYR A 138 0.40 -19.65 -12.16
N LEU A 139 0.48 -20.98 -12.08
CA LEU A 139 1.38 -21.67 -11.15
C LEU A 139 2.85 -21.50 -11.59
N GLY A 140 3.67 -21.04 -10.65
CA GLY A 140 5.08 -20.76 -10.83
C GLY A 140 5.39 -19.28 -11.04
N MET A 141 6.68 -18.97 -11.05
CA MET A 141 7.23 -17.64 -11.26
C MET A 141 8.01 -17.60 -12.58
N PRO A 142 7.96 -16.49 -13.34
CA PRO A 142 8.77 -16.38 -14.54
C PRO A 142 10.26 -16.41 -14.18
N GLN A 143 11.05 -17.22 -14.89
CA GLN A 143 12.48 -17.31 -14.63
C GLN A 143 13.15 -15.94 -14.76
N GLY A 144 14.00 -15.61 -13.80
CA GLY A 144 14.68 -14.34 -13.72
C GLY A 144 13.86 -13.21 -13.08
N HIS A 145 12.58 -13.43 -12.72
CA HIS A 145 11.79 -12.41 -12.04
C HIS A 145 12.49 -11.98 -10.74
N PRO A 146 12.62 -10.69 -10.46
CA PRO A 146 13.34 -10.25 -9.28
C PRO A 146 12.51 -10.52 -8.01
N ASP A 147 13.20 -10.94 -6.96
CA ASP A 147 12.62 -10.96 -5.62
C ASP A 147 12.27 -9.54 -5.14
N PRO A 148 11.32 -9.41 -4.18
CA PRO A 148 11.07 -8.13 -3.52
C PRO A 148 12.36 -7.56 -2.93
N LEU A 149 12.60 -6.26 -3.17
CA LEU A 149 13.76 -5.57 -2.60
C LEU A 149 13.60 -5.41 -1.09
N TYR A 150 12.40 -5.04 -0.64
CA TYR A 150 11.99 -4.88 0.75
C TYR A 150 10.65 -5.57 0.98
N GLY A 151 10.40 -5.95 2.23
CA GLY A 151 9.28 -6.82 2.60
C GLY A 151 9.54 -8.28 2.25
N SER A 152 8.55 -9.14 2.51
CA SER A 152 8.62 -10.57 2.22
C SER A 152 7.21 -11.13 2.08
N TYR A 153 6.96 -11.88 1.00
CA TYR A 153 5.70 -12.60 0.79
C TYR A 153 5.46 -13.59 1.93
N LYS A 154 6.49 -14.35 2.29
CA LYS A 154 6.43 -15.36 3.34
C LYS A 154 6.10 -14.78 4.71
N VAL A 155 6.72 -13.65 5.08
CA VAL A 155 6.43 -12.98 6.37
C VAL A 155 4.99 -12.51 6.44
N LEU A 156 4.45 -12.00 5.34
CA LEU A 156 3.06 -11.56 5.26
C LEU A 156 2.07 -12.72 5.04
N GLY A 157 2.53 -13.97 4.87
CA GLY A 157 1.64 -15.10 4.53
C GLY A 157 0.99 -14.98 3.14
N LEU A 158 1.61 -14.22 2.24
CA LEU A 158 1.20 -14.11 0.84
C LEU A 158 1.84 -15.23 0.01
N ARG A 159 1.16 -15.64 -1.05
CA ARG A 159 1.70 -16.61 -2.01
C ARG A 159 2.83 -16.01 -2.85
N ASP A 160 3.93 -16.74 -2.95
CA ASP A 160 5.09 -16.45 -3.80
C ASP A 160 5.28 -17.51 -4.91
N ASP A 161 4.31 -18.42 -5.06
CA ASP A 161 4.32 -19.53 -5.99
C ASP A 161 3.42 -19.31 -7.21
N VAL A 162 2.90 -18.10 -7.40
CA VAL A 162 2.00 -17.76 -8.51
C VAL A 162 2.38 -16.46 -9.21
N CYS A 163 2.02 -16.38 -10.49
CA CYS A 163 2.21 -15.21 -11.32
C CYS A 163 0.87 -14.72 -11.90
N PHE A 164 0.52 -13.47 -11.61
CA PHE A 164 -0.60 -12.80 -12.24
C PHE A 164 -0.16 -12.14 -13.55
N ASP A 165 -0.87 -12.43 -14.65
CA ASP A 165 -0.81 -11.60 -15.85
C ASP A 165 -1.96 -10.59 -15.86
N ARG A 166 -1.88 -9.59 -16.76
CA ARG A 166 -2.91 -8.54 -16.84
C ARG A 166 -4.32 -9.09 -17.12
N ASN A 167 -4.42 -10.23 -17.81
CA ASN A 167 -5.70 -10.79 -18.22
C ASN A 167 -6.34 -11.58 -17.07
N GLY A 168 -5.59 -12.47 -16.41
CA GLY A 168 -6.06 -13.20 -15.24
C GLY A 168 -6.36 -12.28 -14.05
N ARG A 169 -5.61 -11.18 -13.90
CA ARG A 169 -5.80 -10.21 -12.81
C ARG A 169 -6.91 -9.21 -13.04
N LEU A 170 -6.97 -8.58 -14.22
CA LEU A 170 -7.89 -7.44 -14.49
C LEU A 170 -8.82 -7.68 -15.68
N GLY A 171 -8.66 -8.78 -16.42
CA GLY A 171 -9.48 -9.14 -17.58
C GLY A 171 -10.96 -9.06 -17.29
N ALA A 172 -11.34 -9.74 -16.21
CA ALA A 172 -12.71 -9.89 -15.77
C ALA A 172 -13.41 -8.55 -15.42
N TYR A 173 -12.65 -7.49 -15.11
CA TYR A 173 -13.19 -6.19 -14.68
C TYR A 173 -13.32 -5.16 -15.81
N GLY A 174 -13.21 -5.59 -17.08
CA GLY A 174 -13.42 -4.73 -18.25
C GLY A 174 -12.16 -4.47 -19.08
N SER A 175 -11.12 -5.31 -18.96
CA SER A 175 -9.99 -5.30 -19.90
C SER A 175 -10.37 -5.94 -21.24
N ALA A 176 -11.30 -5.35 -21.98
CA ALA A 176 -11.42 -5.54 -23.43
C ALA A 176 -10.10 -5.13 -24.13
N THR A 177 -9.15 -6.06 -24.16
CA THR A 177 -8.17 -6.19 -25.24
C THR A 177 -8.21 -7.65 -25.66
N GLN A 178 -8.91 -7.92 -26.76
CA GLN A 178 -8.74 -9.11 -27.60
C GLN A 178 -7.36 -9.07 -28.28
N SER A 179 -6.27 -8.91 -27.52
CA SER A 179 -4.93 -9.09 -28.06
C SER A 179 -4.68 -10.58 -28.18
N THR A 180 -4.30 -11.05 -29.36
CA THR A 180 -3.95 -12.40 -29.85
C THR A 180 -3.41 -13.50 -28.89
N GLY A 181 -3.09 -13.22 -27.61
CA GLY A 181 -2.92 -14.22 -26.54
C GLY A 181 -4.16 -14.44 -25.65
N SER A 182 -5.26 -13.71 -25.92
CA SER A 182 -6.54 -13.76 -25.19
C SER A 182 -7.42 -14.97 -25.53
N ALA A 183 -7.03 -15.78 -26.51
CA ALA A 183 -7.70 -17.03 -26.86
C ALA A 183 -7.70 -18.05 -25.69
N GLN A 184 -6.82 -17.87 -24.70
CA GLN A 184 -6.64 -18.82 -23.59
C GLN A 184 -7.69 -18.64 -22.48
N PHE A 185 -8.14 -17.40 -22.23
CA PHE A 185 -9.23 -17.11 -21.30
C PHE A 185 -10.59 -17.22 -21.98
N SER A 186 -10.65 -17.04 -23.30
CA SER A 186 -11.90 -17.10 -24.05
C SER A 186 -12.57 -18.47 -23.96
N ASP A 187 -11.86 -19.59 -23.85
CA ASP A 187 -12.55 -20.90 -23.81
C ASP A 187 -13.29 -21.16 -22.49
N ARG A 188 -12.87 -20.55 -21.36
CA ARG A 188 -13.56 -20.68 -20.06
C ARG A 188 -14.57 -19.55 -19.80
N GLU A 189 -14.37 -18.36 -20.37
CA GLU A 189 -15.27 -17.20 -20.21
C GLU A 189 -16.26 -16.98 -21.37
N SER A 190 -16.06 -17.57 -22.55
CA SER A 190 -16.96 -17.41 -23.73
C SER A 190 -18.38 -17.91 -23.52
N GLN A 191 -18.66 -18.60 -22.41
CA GLN A 191 -20.00 -19.00 -22.01
C GLN A 191 -20.75 -17.95 -21.18
N ARG A 192 -20.08 -16.90 -20.68
CA ARG A 192 -20.71 -15.85 -19.86
C ARG A 192 -20.96 -14.60 -20.68
N SER A 193 -22.20 -14.12 -20.66
CA SER A 193 -22.57 -12.83 -21.24
C SER A 193 -21.69 -11.72 -20.61
N PRO A 194 -21.15 -10.78 -21.41
CA PRO A 194 -20.39 -9.67 -20.89
C PRO A 194 -21.18 -8.92 -19.80
N ILE A 195 -20.53 -8.64 -18.67
CA ILE A 195 -21.16 -7.89 -17.58
C ILE A 195 -21.34 -6.44 -18.04
N ASP A 196 -22.57 -5.94 -17.97
CA ASP A 196 -22.86 -4.53 -18.13
C ASP A 196 -22.56 -3.77 -16.84
N TRP A 197 -21.30 -3.38 -16.70
CA TRP A 197 -20.80 -2.64 -15.55
C TRP A 197 -21.48 -1.28 -15.34
N SER A 198 -22.04 -0.67 -16.39
CA SER A 198 -22.60 0.69 -16.30
C SER A 198 -23.88 0.75 -15.45
N ASN A 199 -24.55 -0.39 -15.30
CA ASN A 199 -25.78 -0.58 -14.53
C ASN A 199 -25.55 -1.23 -13.15
N VAL A 200 -24.30 -1.47 -12.76
CA VAL A 200 -23.97 -2.00 -11.44
C VAL A 200 -24.02 -0.86 -10.42
N ASP A 201 -24.90 -0.96 -9.43
CA ASP A 201 -24.86 -0.10 -8.24
C ASP A 201 -23.97 -0.77 -7.19
N TRP A 202 -22.71 -0.32 -7.13
CA TRP A 202 -21.72 -0.88 -6.20
C TRP A 202 -22.11 -0.68 -4.74
N ALA A 203 -22.73 0.45 -4.39
CA ALA A 203 -23.12 0.71 -3.00
C ALA A 203 -24.23 -0.23 -2.55
N ALA A 204 -25.24 -0.42 -3.41
CA ALA A 204 -26.30 -1.38 -3.15
C ALA A 204 -25.75 -2.81 -3.10
N ALA A 205 -24.82 -3.18 -3.98
CA ALA A 205 -24.21 -4.51 -3.98
C ALA A 205 -23.45 -4.83 -2.68
N GLN A 206 -22.58 -3.92 -2.22
CA GLN A 206 -21.87 -4.08 -0.96
C GLN A 206 -22.85 -4.23 0.22
N LYS A 207 -23.85 -3.33 0.28
CA LYS A 207 -24.84 -3.34 1.36
C LYS A 207 -25.64 -4.65 1.38
N ARG A 208 -26.16 -5.10 0.22
CA ARG A 208 -26.90 -6.36 0.12
C ARG A 208 -26.05 -7.55 0.56
N CYS A 209 -24.79 -7.59 0.13
CA CYS A 209 -23.87 -8.66 0.49
C CYS A 209 -23.64 -8.75 2.00
N TYR A 210 -23.40 -7.61 2.65
CA TYR A 210 -23.24 -7.53 4.11
C TYR A 210 -24.51 -7.92 4.87
N ASP A 211 -25.66 -7.37 4.46
CA ASP A 211 -26.95 -7.64 5.12
C ASP A 211 -27.31 -9.13 5.05
N ASP A 212 -27.15 -9.77 3.88
CA ASP A 212 -27.43 -11.19 3.68
C ASP A 212 -26.53 -12.08 4.55
N ASN A 213 -25.23 -11.77 4.61
CA ASN A 213 -24.26 -12.58 5.35
C ASN A 213 -24.36 -12.37 6.87
N THR A 214 -24.72 -11.16 7.32
CA THR A 214 -24.98 -10.88 8.74
C THR A 214 -26.23 -11.63 9.22
N LEU A 215 -27.34 -11.53 8.47
CA LEU A 215 -28.58 -12.25 8.79
C LEU A 215 -28.35 -13.76 8.90
N ARG A 216 -27.53 -14.31 8.00
CA ARG A 216 -27.20 -15.74 8.03
C ARG A 216 -26.40 -16.12 9.27
N SER A 217 -25.38 -15.34 9.63
CA SER A 217 -24.62 -15.57 10.87
C SER A 217 -25.53 -15.53 12.11
N ASP A 218 -26.49 -14.61 12.15
CA ASP A 218 -27.47 -14.51 13.24
C ASP A 218 -28.38 -15.75 13.32
N ILE A 219 -28.90 -16.22 12.18
CA ILE A 219 -29.74 -17.42 12.10
C ILE A 219 -28.97 -18.66 12.52
N GLU A 220 -27.75 -18.84 11.99
CA GLU A 220 -26.94 -20.02 12.29
C GLU A 220 -26.52 -20.02 13.77
N GLY A 221 -26.12 -18.87 14.33
CA GLY A 221 -25.83 -18.70 15.75
C GLY A 221 -27.02 -18.97 16.67
N ALA A 222 -28.24 -18.61 16.24
CA ALA A 222 -29.47 -18.95 16.96
C ALA A 222 -29.75 -20.46 16.94
N THR A 223 -29.42 -21.18 15.85
CA THR A 223 -29.61 -22.63 15.75
C THR A 223 -28.54 -23.47 16.46
N THR A 224 -27.32 -22.97 16.62
CA THR A 224 -26.19 -23.68 17.28
C THR A 224 -26.07 -23.41 18.79
N SER A 225 -27.04 -22.71 19.39
CA SER A 225 -27.09 -22.28 20.80
C SER A 225 -27.19 -23.41 21.87
N ALA A 226 -26.60 -24.59 21.63
CA ALA A 226 -26.39 -25.62 22.66
C ALA A 226 -24.92 -25.74 23.13
N THR A 227 -23.94 -25.12 22.47
CA THR A 227 -22.53 -25.09 22.94
C THR A 227 -21.83 -23.78 22.58
N ALA A 228 -21.88 -22.82 23.50
CA ALA A 228 -20.88 -21.82 23.91
C ALA A 228 -19.95 -21.04 22.93
N ASP A 229 -20.07 -21.10 21.61
CA ASP A 229 -19.39 -20.13 20.71
C ASP A 229 -20.42 -19.49 19.78
N ALA A 230 -20.91 -18.30 20.13
CA ALA A 230 -21.66 -17.47 19.19
C ALA A 230 -20.78 -17.20 17.96
N LEU A 231 -21.31 -17.38 16.75
CA LEU A 231 -20.57 -17.05 15.53
C LEU A 231 -20.10 -15.59 15.62
N PRO A 232 -18.81 -15.29 15.35
CA PRO A 232 -18.33 -13.91 15.35
C PRO A 232 -19.18 -13.07 14.39
N GLN A 233 -19.62 -11.88 14.83
CA GLN A 233 -20.15 -10.90 13.89
C GLN A 233 -19.07 -10.61 12.84
N LEU A 234 -19.50 -10.45 11.58
CA LEU A 234 -18.58 -10.14 10.50
C LEU A 234 -17.90 -8.80 10.81
N PRO A 235 -16.57 -8.74 10.90
CA PRO A 235 -15.87 -7.47 11.07
C PRO A 235 -16.24 -6.59 9.87
N ARG A 236 -16.44 -5.29 10.13
CA ARG A 236 -16.80 -4.34 9.09
C ARG A 236 -15.78 -3.22 9.04
N GLN A 237 -15.03 -3.16 7.95
CA GLN A 237 -13.99 -2.15 7.74
C GLN A 237 -14.34 -1.25 6.56
N ALA A 238 -13.77 -0.04 6.51
CA ALA A 238 -13.94 0.87 5.37
C ALA A 238 -12.63 1.11 4.64
N ILE A 239 -12.62 0.92 3.32
CA ILE A 239 -11.55 1.38 2.44
C ILE A 239 -12.00 2.69 1.80
N VAL A 240 -11.37 3.79 2.22
CA VAL A 240 -11.74 5.14 1.81
C VAL A 240 -10.75 5.64 0.76
N LEU A 241 -11.22 5.78 -0.49
CA LEU A 241 -10.43 6.32 -1.58
C LEU A 241 -10.67 7.81 -1.77
N ARG A 242 -9.59 8.56 -1.93
CA ARG A 242 -9.64 10.01 -2.08
C ARG A 242 -9.68 10.42 -3.55
N THR A 243 -10.70 11.18 -3.93
CA THR A 243 -10.79 11.80 -5.26
C THR A 243 -11.17 13.27 -5.13
N TRP A 244 -11.37 13.96 -6.25
CA TRP A 244 -11.75 15.37 -6.26
C TRP A 244 -12.62 15.72 -7.47
N THR A 245 -13.33 16.84 -7.40
CA THR A 245 -14.07 17.41 -8.54
C THR A 245 -13.13 17.64 -9.72
N GLY A 246 -13.41 16.99 -10.85
CA GLY A 246 -12.54 16.99 -12.04
C GLY A 246 -11.48 15.87 -12.07
N TYR A 247 -11.52 14.90 -11.14
CA TYR A 247 -10.70 13.69 -11.24
C TYR A 247 -11.05 12.91 -12.52
N ARG A 248 -10.03 12.49 -13.27
CA ARG A 248 -10.22 11.72 -14.51
C ARG A 248 -10.22 10.23 -14.22
N TYR A 249 -11.41 9.63 -14.21
CA TYR A 249 -11.59 8.18 -14.13
C TYR A 249 -11.17 7.52 -15.44
N THR A 250 -9.88 7.18 -15.56
CA THR A 250 -9.39 6.41 -16.70
C THR A 250 -9.97 5.00 -16.66
N ARG A 251 -9.92 4.31 -17.80
CA ARG A 251 -10.33 2.91 -17.89
C ARG A 251 -9.62 2.01 -16.86
N GLN A 252 -8.34 2.25 -16.62
CA GLN A 252 -7.57 1.51 -15.62
C GLN A 252 -8.02 1.83 -14.19
N ALA A 253 -8.35 3.09 -13.89
CA ALA A 253 -8.90 3.46 -12.58
C ALA A 253 -10.25 2.77 -12.34
N ILE A 254 -11.12 2.72 -13.35
CA ILE A 254 -12.42 2.03 -13.29
C ILE A 254 -12.21 0.53 -13.05
N MET A 255 -11.37 -0.14 -13.85
CA MET A 255 -11.07 -1.56 -13.68
C MET A 255 -10.52 -1.86 -12.28
N ASN A 256 -9.65 -0.99 -11.77
CA ASN A 256 -9.08 -1.13 -10.44
C ASN A 256 -10.11 -0.97 -9.32
N LEU A 257 -11.03 0.00 -9.44
CA LEU A 257 -12.13 0.17 -8.48
C LEU A 257 -13.05 -1.05 -8.48
N ARG A 258 -13.42 -1.56 -9.66
CA ARG A 258 -14.24 -2.78 -9.77
C ARG A 258 -13.55 -3.97 -9.13
N ALA A 259 -12.25 -4.16 -9.40
CA ALA A 259 -11.45 -5.21 -8.79
C ALA A 259 -11.43 -5.07 -7.26
N LEU A 260 -11.10 -3.88 -6.75
CA LEU A 260 -11.07 -3.60 -5.32
C LEU A 260 -12.41 -3.93 -4.65
N ILE A 261 -13.53 -3.38 -5.14
CA ILE A 261 -14.86 -3.57 -4.54
C ILE A 261 -15.29 -5.03 -4.61
N SER A 262 -15.14 -5.66 -5.78
CA SER A 262 -15.50 -7.07 -5.98
C SER A 262 -14.74 -7.97 -5.03
N GLU A 263 -13.44 -7.72 -4.89
CA GLU A 263 -12.53 -8.60 -4.15
C GLU A 263 -12.68 -8.40 -2.64
N VAL A 264 -12.63 -7.16 -2.15
CA VAL A 264 -12.62 -6.89 -0.71
C VAL A 264 -14.00 -6.87 -0.10
N SER A 265 -15.05 -6.53 -0.85
CA SER A 265 -16.40 -6.43 -0.29
C SER A 265 -17.23 -7.64 -0.65
N LEU A 266 -17.48 -7.89 -1.94
CA LEU A 266 -18.42 -8.92 -2.33
C LEU A 266 -17.85 -10.33 -2.13
N GLY A 267 -16.58 -10.54 -2.47
CA GLY A 267 -15.97 -11.86 -2.35
C GLY A 267 -15.63 -12.26 -0.90
N SER A 268 -15.50 -11.28 0.00
CA SER A 268 -15.34 -11.49 1.44
C SER A 268 -16.69 -11.55 2.19
N GLY A 269 -17.83 -11.53 1.48
CA GLY A 269 -19.14 -11.59 2.15
C GLY A 269 -19.52 -10.31 2.90
N GLY A 270 -18.83 -9.19 2.64
CA GLY A 270 -19.12 -7.88 3.20
C GLY A 270 -18.17 -7.42 4.31
N GLU A 271 -16.99 -8.04 4.48
CA GLU A 271 -16.02 -7.63 5.51
C GLU A 271 -15.51 -6.19 5.33
N TYR A 272 -15.48 -5.72 4.08
CA TYR A 272 -15.04 -4.37 3.74
C TYR A 272 -16.11 -3.63 2.95
N ASP A 273 -16.28 -2.34 3.23
CA ASP A 273 -16.97 -1.39 2.36
C ASP A 273 -15.98 -0.45 1.70
N VAL A 274 -16.14 -0.21 0.41
CA VAL A 274 -15.35 0.79 -0.31
C VAL A 274 -16.12 2.10 -0.39
N HIS A 275 -15.45 3.22 -0.15
CA HIS A 275 -16.02 4.57 -0.20
C HIS A 275 -15.17 5.52 -1.04
N LEU A 276 -15.81 6.49 -1.67
CA LEU A 276 -15.17 7.59 -2.38
C LEU A 276 -15.34 8.89 -1.59
N LEU A 277 -14.26 9.36 -0.98
CA LEU A 277 -14.21 10.65 -0.28
C LEU A 277 -13.78 11.74 -1.27
N VAL A 278 -14.77 12.45 -1.82
CA VAL A 278 -14.59 13.35 -2.96
C VAL A 278 -14.43 14.80 -2.50
N HIS A 279 -13.24 15.36 -2.73
CA HIS A 279 -12.95 16.76 -2.46
C HIS A 279 -13.61 17.69 -3.48
N VAL A 280 -14.53 18.53 -3.01
CA VAL A 280 -15.12 19.65 -3.75
C VAL A 280 -14.20 20.86 -3.65
N LYS A 281 -13.45 21.14 -4.72
CA LYS A 281 -12.48 22.25 -4.76
C LYS A 281 -13.13 23.64 -4.69
N ASN A 282 -14.40 23.75 -5.09
CA ASN A 282 -15.15 25.00 -5.01
C ASN A 282 -15.63 25.23 -3.56
N ASN A 283 -14.85 25.96 -2.78
CA ASN A 283 -15.15 26.29 -1.38
C ASN A 283 -16.39 27.20 -1.19
N SER A 284 -16.93 27.80 -2.26
CA SER A 284 -18.18 28.56 -2.19
C SER A 284 -19.43 27.67 -2.32
N ALA A 285 -19.28 26.42 -2.77
CA ALA A 285 -20.39 25.48 -2.91
C ALA A 285 -20.82 24.91 -1.56
N ARG A 286 -21.96 25.37 -1.02
CA ARG A 286 -22.56 24.90 0.24
C ARG A 286 -23.39 23.63 0.04
N PHE A 287 -22.81 22.59 -0.57
CA PHE A 287 -23.52 21.36 -0.94
C PHE A 287 -24.05 20.57 0.28
N TRP A 288 -23.53 20.81 1.48
CA TRP A 288 -24.04 20.20 2.71
C TRP A 288 -25.36 20.81 3.20
N GLU A 289 -25.82 21.91 2.59
CA GLU A 289 -27.10 22.58 2.87
C GLU A 289 -28.16 22.31 1.79
N SER A 290 -27.80 21.67 0.67
CA SER A 290 -28.72 21.36 -0.44
C SER A 290 -28.45 19.98 -1.01
N HIS A 291 -29.47 19.11 -0.92
CA HIS A 291 -29.43 17.77 -1.50
C HIS A 291 -29.33 17.82 -3.03
N GLU A 292 -29.96 18.80 -3.67
CA GLU A 292 -29.90 19.01 -5.12
C GLU A 292 -28.46 19.30 -5.56
N LEU A 293 -27.79 20.23 -4.88
CA LEU A 293 -26.40 20.57 -5.18
C LEU A 293 -25.43 19.42 -4.88
N TYR A 294 -25.63 18.71 -3.76
CA TYR A 294 -24.87 17.49 -3.44
C TYR A 294 -24.95 16.48 -4.59
N ASN A 295 -26.18 16.18 -5.03
CA ASN A 295 -26.42 15.22 -6.08
C ASN A 295 -25.82 15.70 -7.41
N GLN A 296 -26.01 16.97 -7.77
CA GLN A 296 -25.41 17.54 -8.98
C GLN A 296 -23.89 17.34 -9.01
N ILE A 297 -23.18 17.76 -7.96
CA ILE A 297 -21.71 17.63 -7.89
C ILE A 297 -21.28 16.16 -7.98
N ARG A 298 -22.00 15.26 -7.30
CA ARG A 298 -21.76 13.82 -7.36
C ARG A 298 -21.93 13.26 -8.76
N HIS A 299 -23.00 13.63 -9.47
CA HIS A 299 -23.29 13.16 -10.82
C HIS A 299 -22.25 13.65 -11.85
N GLU A 300 -21.80 14.89 -11.70
CA GLU A 300 -20.78 15.51 -12.55
C GLU A 300 -19.37 14.97 -12.27
N SER A 301 -19.09 14.59 -11.02
CA SER A 301 -17.73 14.23 -10.58
C SER A 301 -17.42 12.74 -10.63
N VAL A 302 -18.43 11.85 -10.56
CA VAL A 302 -18.23 10.41 -10.37
C VAL A 302 -19.02 9.57 -11.39
N PRO A 303 -18.40 8.55 -12.01
CA PRO A 303 -19.08 7.63 -12.94
C PRO A 303 -20.31 6.97 -12.31
N ALA A 304 -21.32 6.68 -13.13
CA ALA A 304 -22.63 6.21 -12.69
C ALA A 304 -22.57 5.04 -11.69
N GLU A 305 -21.76 4.02 -11.98
CA GLU A 305 -21.64 2.80 -11.17
C GLU A 305 -21.16 3.07 -9.73
N PHE A 306 -20.37 4.13 -9.49
CA PHE A 306 -19.76 4.40 -8.18
C PHE A 306 -20.45 5.52 -7.39
N ARG A 307 -21.51 6.14 -7.91
CA ARG A 307 -22.12 7.33 -7.28
C ARG A 307 -22.67 7.04 -5.88
N GLY A 308 -23.15 5.81 -5.64
CA GLY A 308 -23.64 5.41 -4.31
C GLY A 308 -22.54 5.38 -3.24
N LEU A 309 -21.26 5.33 -3.62
CA LEU A 309 -20.11 5.24 -2.71
C LEU A 309 -19.62 6.63 -2.24
N VAL A 310 -20.24 7.72 -2.71
CA VAL A 310 -19.68 9.07 -2.61
C VAL A 310 -20.05 9.75 -1.29
N THR A 311 -19.01 10.20 -0.58
CA THR A 311 -19.11 11.24 0.46
C THR A 311 -18.37 12.49 -0.02
N LEU A 312 -19.10 13.60 -0.21
CA LEU A 312 -18.50 14.89 -0.56
C LEU A 312 -17.91 15.59 0.66
N TRP A 313 -16.77 16.27 0.49
CA TRP A 313 -16.20 17.18 1.49
C TRP A 313 -15.55 18.40 0.83
N SER A 314 -15.35 19.50 1.57
CA SER A 314 -14.55 20.65 1.12
C SER A 314 -13.71 21.23 2.25
N GLU A 315 -12.66 21.99 1.90
CA GLU A 315 -11.84 22.70 2.89
C GLU A 315 -12.72 23.66 3.70
N LYS A 316 -13.67 24.35 3.04
CA LYS A 316 -14.63 25.22 3.73
C LYS A 316 -15.50 24.48 4.73
N GLN A 317 -15.92 23.25 4.43
CA GLN A 317 -16.67 22.44 5.38
C GLN A 317 -15.79 22.05 6.57
N MET A 318 -14.53 21.69 6.33
CA MET A 318 -13.59 21.31 7.40
C MET A 318 -13.27 22.48 8.34
N GLU A 319 -13.27 23.72 7.86
CA GLU A 319 -13.18 24.92 8.71
C GLU A 319 -14.31 24.99 9.77
N HIS A 320 -15.53 24.52 9.43
CA HIS A 320 -16.65 24.53 10.38
C HIS A 320 -16.61 23.32 11.32
N VAL A 321 -16.10 22.18 10.84
CA VAL A 321 -15.99 20.94 11.63
C VAL A 321 -14.86 21.04 12.66
N TYR A 322 -13.73 21.63 12.28
CA TYR A 322 -12.53 21.78 13.09
C TYR A 322 -12.28 23.25 13.38
N PRO A 323 -13.11 23.90 14.23
CA PRO A 323 -12.92 25.31 14.52
C PRO A 323 -11.61 25.52 15.29
N GLY A 324 -10.88 26.56 14.90
CA GLY A 324 -9.71 27.04 15.64
C GLY A 324 -10.08 27.70 16.98
N PRO A 325 -9.10 28.35 17.64
CA PRO A 325 -7.75 28.64 17.14
C PRO A 325 -6.82 27.43 17.22
N PHE A 326 -5.97 27.26 16.20
CA PHE A 326 -4.86 26.30 16.23
C PHE A 326 -3.59 27.02 16.66
N CYS A 327 -2.88 26.47 17.64
CA CYS A 327 -1.60 27.03 18.09
C CYS A 327 -0.56 26.92 16.97
N ASN A 328 0.27 27.96 16.81
CA ASN A 328 1.34 27.99 15.81
C ASN A 328 0.84 27.65 14.40
N GLU A 329 0.08 28.57 13.78
CA GLU A 329 -0.12 28.60 12.33
C GLU A 329 1.21 28.87 11.61
N THR A 330 2.17 27.96 11.77
CA THR A 330 3.41 27.98 11.03
C THR A 330 3.02 27.92 9.56
N LEU A 331 3.40 28.97 8.84
CA LEU A 331 3.52 28.94 7.40
C LEU A 331 4.43 27.77 7.08
N ASN A 332 3.85 26.64 6.67
CA ASN A 332 4.66 25.57 6.13
C ASN A 332 5.28 26.07 4.81
N ARG A 333 6.35 25.41 4.33
CA ARG A 333 7.02 25.81 3.08
C ARG A 333 6.09 25.85 1.86
N SER A 334 4.89 25.25 1.93
CA SER A 334 3.90 25.25 0.85
C SER A 334 3.08 26.56 0.76
N GLY A 335 3.05 27.38 1.82
CA GLY A 335 2.21 28.58 1.89
C GLY A 335 0.70 28.29 1.78
N LYS A 336 0.27 27.04 1.98
CA LYS A 336 -1.14 26.63 1.87
C LYS A 336 -1.88 26.75 3.21
N PRO A 337 -3.20 27.00 3.19
CA PRO A 337 -4.04 27.02 4.39
C PRO A 337 -3.97 25.71 5.17
N LEU A 338 -4.21 25.76 6.49
CA LEU A 338 -4.22 24.59 7.37
C LEU A 338 -5.17 23.49 6.86
N TYR A 339 -6.41 23.85 6.56
CA TYR A 339 -7.44 22.93 6.05
C TYR A 339 -7.18 22.45 4.62
N GLY A 340 -6.11 22.95 3.98
CA GLY A 340 -5.73 22.57 2.63
C GLY A 340 -5.39 21.09 2.54
N VAL A 341 -5.70 20.48 1.39
CA VAL A 341 -5.43 19.05 1.14
C VAL A 341 -3.95 18.65 1.37
N TYR A 342 -3.00 19.59 1.24
CA TYR A 342 -1.58 19.33 1.48
C TYR A 342 -1.17 19.31 2.95
N ARG A 343 -2.01 19.82 3.86
CA ARG A 343 -1.70 19.94 5.30
C ARG A 343 -2.55 19.03 6.16
N SER A 344 -3.86 19.03 5.94
CA SER A 344 -4.80 18.37 6.85
C SER A 344 -5.73 17.40 6.12
N SER A 345 -5.19 16.64 5.18
CA SER A 345 -5.98 15.62 4.46
C SER A 345 -6.49 14.46 5.35
N HIS A 346 -6.04 14.39 6.61
CA HIS A 346 -6.59 13.48 7.62
C HIS A 346 -7.91 13.99 8.23
N MET A 347 -8.17 15.31 8.26
CA MET A 347 -9.41 15.88 8.79
C MET A 347 -10.67 15.31 8.11
N PRO A 348 -10.79 15.30 6.77
CA PRO A 348 -11.99 14.74 6.13
C PRO A 348 -12.13 13.23 6.34
N LEU A 349 -11.03 12.49 6.51
CA LEU A 349 -11.07 11.06 6.84
C LEU A 349 -11.59 10.84 8.27
N GLN A 350 -11.09 11.60 9.24
CA GLN A 350 -11.58 11.54 10.63
C GLN A 350 -13.06 11.94 10.71
N TRP A 351 -13.45 12.98 9.98
CA TRP A 351 -14.84 13.41 9.86
C TRP A 351 -15.75 12.33 9.25
N PHE A 352 -15.26 11.61 8.24
CA PHE A 352 -15.92 10.44 7.66
C PHE A 352 -16.05 9.31 8.69
N ALA A 353 -14.97 8.98 9.41
CA ALA A 353 -14.97 7.92 10.41
C ALA A 353 -15.96 8.18 11.55
N GLN A 354 -16.01 9.41 12.08
CA GLN A 354 -16.98 9.79 13.12
C GLN A 354 -18.45 9.65 12.68
N ARG A 355 -18.73 9.73 11.37
CA ARG A 355 -20.07 9.58 10.79
C ARG A 355 -20.41 8.15 10.43
N ASN A 356 -19.43 7.26 10.48
CA ASN A 356 -19.59 5.86 10.14
C ASN A 356 -19.09 4.97 11.29
N PRO A 357 -19.70 5.05 12.49
CA PRO A 357 -19.28 4.30 13.67
C PRO A 357 -19.51 2.78 13.55
N GLN A 358 -20.19 2.33 12.48
CA GLN A 358 -20.34 0.92 12.17
C GLN A 358 -19.05 0.25 11.67
N TYR A 359 -18.01 1.04 11.34
CA TYR A 359 -16.73 0.49 10.93
C TYR A 359 -15.75 0.47 12.08
N GLU A 360 -15.06 -0.66 12.24
CA GLU A 360 -14.04 -0.85 13.26
C GLU A 360 -12.71 -0.24 12.82
N HIS A 361 -12.35 -0.42 11.55
CA HIS A 361 -11.09 0.03 10.96
C HIS A 361 -11.28 0.80 9.66
N PHE A 362 -10.35 1.70 9.36
CA PHE A 362 -10.37 2.56 8.18
C PHE A 362 -9.04 2.52 7.43
N TRP A 363 -9.09 2.11 6.16
CA TRP A 363 -7.96 2.18 5.23
C TRP A 363 -8.03 3.48 4.44
N ASN A 364 -7.05 4.37 4.63
CA ASN A 364 -6.88 5.57 3.80
C ASN A 364 -6.11 5.19 2.53
N TRP A 365 -6.82 4.96 1.43
CA TRP A 365 -6.24 4.39 0.22
C TRP A 365 -6.16 5.41 -0.91
N GLU A 366 -5.01 5.48 -1.56
CA GLU A 366 -4.81 6.43 -2.65
C GLU A 366 -5.23 5.88 -4.01
N MET A 367 -5.78 6.77 -4.84
CA MET A 367 -6.25 6.42 -6.18
C MET A 367 -5.12 6.11 -7.17
N ASP A 368 -3.85 6.32 -6.82
CA ASP A 368 -2.67 5.97 -7.60
C ASP A 368 -1.90 4.75 -7.06
N ILE A 369 -2.37 4.13 -5.97
CA ILE A 369 -1.84 2.85 -5.47
C ILE A 369 -2.57 1.68 -6.11
N ARG A 370 -1.81 0.66 -6.52
CA ARG A 370 -2.32 -0.55 -7.17
C ARG A 370 -1.69 -1.78 -6.52
N SER A 371 -2.52 -2.79 -6.24
CA SER A 371 -2.03 -4.14 -5.94
C SER A 371 -1.93 -4.94 -7.23
N ILE A 372 -0.80 -5.60 -7.45
CA ILE A 372 -0.60 -6.56 -8.54
C ILE A 372 -1.09 -7.97 -8.18
N GLY A 373 -1.36 -8.21 -6.90
CA GLY A 373 -2.03 -9.42 -6.39
C GLY A 373 -3.51 -9.17 -6.09
N HIS A 374 -4.14 -10.09 -5.37
CA HIS A 374 -5.55 -9.99 -4.99
C HIS A 374 -5.76 -9.01 -3.82
N TYR A 375 -6.75 -8.11 -3.92
CA TYR A 375 -6.94 -7.05 -2.91
C TYR A 375 -7.37 -7.59 -1.55
N TYR A 376 -8.33 -8.52 -1.50
CA TYR A 376 -8.74 -9.12 -0.23
C TYR A 376 -7.56 -9.73 0.52
N GLU A 377 -6.82 -10.64 -0.13
CA GLU A 377 -5.64 -11.27 0.47
C GLU A 377 -4.63 -10.23 0.95
N PHE A 378 -4.41 -9.15 0.19
CA PHE A 378 -3.51 -8.09 0.61
C PHE A 378 -3.93 -7.44 1.94
N PHE A 379 -5.19 -7.03 2.07
CA PHE A 379 -5.68 -6.37 3.30
C PHE A 379 -5.81 -7.35 4.48
N ASP A 380 -6.34 -8.55 4.23
CA ASP A 380 -6.48 -9.62 5.22
C ASP A 380 -5.12 -10.00 5.81
N ARG A 381 -4.16 -10.32 4.94
CA ARG A 381 -2.80 -10.71 5.36
C ARG A 381 -2.05 -9.62 6.11
N LEU A 382 -2.23 -8.36 5.73
CA LEU A 382 -1.66 -7.24 6.48
C LEU A 382 -2.28 -7.13 7.87
N GLY A 383 -3.60 -7.28 7.99
CA GLY A 383 -4.31 -7.29 9.26
C GLY A 383 -3.83 -8.43 10.17
N GLU A 384 -3.86 -9.66 9.66
CA GLU A 384 -3.43 -10.86 10.39
C GLU A 384 -1.95 -10.80 10.80
N TRP A 385 -1.07 -10.33 9.91
CA TRP A 385 0.33 -10.12 10.26
C TRP A 385 0.52 -9.04 11.31
N ALA A 386 -0.19 -7.92 11.22
CA ALA A 386 -0.10 -6.83 12.19
C ALA A 386 -0.58 -7.29 13.58
N LYS A 387 -1.64 -8.09 13.62
CA LYS A 387 -2.21 -8.71 14.81
C LYS A 387 -1.27 -9.69 15.51
N SER A 388 -0.33 -10.28 14.77
CA SER A 388 0.70 -11.16 15.34
C SER A 388 1.93 -10.40 15.87
N GLN A 389 1.95 -9.06 15.88
CA GLN A 389 3.09 -8.29 16.33
C GLN A 389 3.00 -7.93 17.83
N PRO A 390 4.09 -8.05 18.61
CA PRO A 390 4.10 -7.57 19.99
C PRO A 390 4.05 -6.04 20.04
N ARG A 391 3.35 -5.47 21.03
CA ARG A 391 3.32 -4.02 21.26
C ARG A 391 4.71 -3.46 21.57
N ARG A 392 5.51 -4.20 22.34
CA ARG A 392 6.88 -3.79 22.69
C ARG A 392 7.74 -3.70 21.43
N GLY A 393 8.43 -2.57 21.25
CA GLY A 393 9.33 -2.35 20.12
C GLY A 393 8.61 -2.06 18.79
N ILE A 394 7.28 -1.90 18.79
CA ILE A 394 6.50 -1.76 17.55
C ILE A 394 6.79 -0.45 16.82
N TRP A 395 7.01 0.64 17.55
CA TRP A 395 7.40 1.93 16.98
C TRP A 395 8.75 1.83 16.27
N GLU A 396 9.73 1.20 16.90
CA GLU A 396 11.09 1.09 16.41
C GLU A 396 11.17 0.17 15.18
N ARG A 397 10.42 -0.94 15.18
CA ARG A 397 10.29 -1.81 14.00
C ARG A 397 9.57 -1.09 12.86
N SER A 398 8.52 -0.33 13.18
CA SER A 398 7.75 0.44 12.19
C SER A 398 8.54 1.61 11.62
N ALA A 399 9.64 2.03 12.26
CA ALA A 399 10.52 3.10 11.77
C ALA A 399 11.57 2.63 10.74
N LYS A 400 11.57 1.34 10.35
CA LYS A 400 12.61 0.76 9.50
C LYS A 400 12.03 -0.07 8.35
N TYR A 401 12.75 -0.11 7.24
CA TYR A 401 12.47 -1.08 6.18
C TYR A 401 13.03 -2.44 6.57
N TYR A 402 12.20 -3.48 6.46
CA TYR A 402 12.67 -4.86 6.53
C TYR A 402 13.15 -5.33 5.17
N LEU A 403 14.39 -5.80 5.12
CA LEU A 403 15.08 -6.31 3.94
C LEU A 403 15.49 -7.75 4.23
N GLU A 404 14.71 -8.74 3.78
CA GLU A 404 14.92 -10.16 4.11
C GLU A 404 16.35 -10.63 3.79
N LYS A 405 16.92 -10.19 2.66
CA LYS A 405 18.31 -10.53 2.27
C LYS A 405 19.39 -9.95 3.19
N LEU A 406 19.11 -8.87 3.90
CA LEU A 406 20.05 -8.21 4.81
C LEU A 406 19.83 -8.64 6.25
N HIS A 407 18.57 -8.72 6.68
CA HIS A 407 18.20 -8.94 8.07
C HIS A 407 17.92 -10.41 8.40
N GLY A 408 17.78 -11.28 7.39
CA GLY A 408 17.31 -12.65 7.60
C GLY A 408 15.81 -12.69 7.87
N THR A 409 15.40 -13.54 8.80
CA THR A 409 14.01 -13.68 9.22
C THR A 409 13.46 -12.43 9.92
N TRP A 410 12.13 -12.30 9.99
CA TRP A 410 11.48 -11.22 10.75
C TRP A 410 11.87 -11.23 12.24
N ALA A 411 12.12 -12.41 12.82
CA ALA A 411 12.56 -12.54 14.21
C ALA A 411 13.99 -11.97 14.40
N GLU A 412 14.91 -12.32 13.50
CA GLU A 412 16.29 -11.77 13.53
C GLU A 412 16.29 -10.26 13.33
N PHE A 413 15.46 -9.74 12.41
CA PHE A 413 15.25 -8.31 12.27
C PHE A 413 14.74 -7.67 13.56
N SER A 414 13.73 -8.27 14.20
CA SER A 414 13.16 -7.77 15.45
C SER A 414 14.20 -7.72 16.58
N ASP A 415 15.05 -8.74 16.68
CA ASP A 415 16.15 -8.79 17.64
C ASP A 415 17.21 -7.71 17.38
N ILE A 416 17.53 -7.43 16.11
CA ILE A 416 18.44 -6.34 15.73
C ILE A 416 17.85 -5.01 16.19
N VAL A 417 16.58 -4.75 15.87
CA VAL A 417 15.90 -3.51 16.26
C VAL A 417 15.86 -3.36 17.77
N GLU A 418 15.57 -4.41 18.54
CA GLU A 418 15.54 -4.32 20.00
C GLU A 418 16.94 -4.05 20.60
N LYS A 419 18.01 -4.65 20.04
CA LYS A 419 19.39 -4.38 20.49
C LYS A 419 19.84 -2.95 20.21
N GLU A 420 19.41 -2.37 19.10
CA GLU A 420 19.73 -0.99 18.73
C GLU A 420 18.94 0.04 19.55
N ASN A 421 17.81 -0.36 20.15
CA ASN A 421 16.89 0.50 20.88
C ASN A 421 16.70 0.02 22.33
N PRO A 422 17.66 0.27 23.24
CA PRO A 422 17.58 -0.17 24.64
C PRO A 422 16.39 0.44 25.40
N THR A 423 15.89 1.58 24.91
CA THR A 423 14.67 2.25 25.37
C THR A 423 13.67 2.26 24.23
N THR A 424 12.45 1.77 24.50
CA THR A 424 11.37 1.69 23.51
C THR A 424 10.19 2.58 23.88
N ILE A 425 9.50 3.10 22.87
CA ILE A 425 8.27 3.87 23.06
C ILE A 425 7.16 2.91 23.49
N SER A 426 6.52 3.22 24.63
CA SER A 426 5.43 2.42 25.19
C SER A 426 4.09 3.11 24.94
N GLY A 427 3.29 2.53 24.03
CA GLY A 427 1.95 3.02 23.73
C GLY A 427 1.93 4.36 22.98
N PRO A 428 0.80 5.09 23.05
CA PRO A 428 0.67 6.42 22.45
C PRO A 428 1.62 7.43 23.08
N VAL A 429 2.23 8.28 22.26
CA VAL A 429 3.08 9.38 22.72
C VAL A 429 2.21 10.54 23.21
N ASP A 430 2.49 11.05 24.40
CA ASP A 430 1.82 12.23 24.95
C ASP A 430 2.23 13.50 24.18
N PHE A 431 1.25 14.28 23.74
CA PHE A 431 1.47 15.60 23.13
C PHE A 431 0.45 16.62 23.64
N ALA A 432 0.70 17.91 23.42
CA ALA A 432 -0.22 18.98 23.86
C ALA A 432 -1.61 18.81 23.23
N GLY A 433 -2.63 18.62 24.08
CA GLY A 433 -4.02 18.37 23.63
C GLY A 433 -4.37 16.89 23.44
N SER A 434 -3.43 15.97 23.63
CA SER A 434 -3.73 14.54 23.70
C SER A 434 -4.65 14.22 24.88
N ARG A 435 -5.59 13.28 24.67
CA ARG A 435 -6.41 12.71 25.75
C ARG A 435 -5.71 11.46 26.25
N LYS A 436 -5.56 11.34 27.57
CA LYS A 436 -5.09 10.08 28.17
C LYS A 436 -6.12 8.99 27.86
N LEU A 437 -5.70 7.92 27.18
CA LEU A 437 -6.52 6.72 27.09
C LEU A 437 -6.59 6.05 28.46
N GLU A 438 -7.79 5.63 28.90
CA GLU A 438 -7.97 4.92 30.15
C GLU A 438 -7.29 3.53 30.09
N SER A 439 -6.39 3.29 31.04
CA SER A 439 -5.74 2.03 31.41
C SER A 439 -5.63 0.93 30.33
N GLN A 440 -4.63 1.03 29.45
CA GLN A 440 -4.10 -0.18 28.83
C GLN A 440 -3.20 -0.91 29.85
N ALA A 441 -3.31 -2.24 29.91
CA ALA A 441 -2.45 -3.10 30.74
C ALA A 441 -0.97 -2.71 30.55
N PRO A 442 -0.10 -2.88 31.56
CA PRO A 442 1.28 -2.42 31.47
C PRO A 442 1.93 -2.93 30.18
N TYR A 443 2.29 -1.98 29.30
CA TYR A 443 2.86 -2.18 27.97
C TYR A 443 4.20 -2.95 27.95
N ASN A 444 4.71 -3.33 29.13
CA ASN A 444 6.07 -3.80 29.34
C ASN A 444 6.25 -5.32 29.29
N ALA A 445 5.20 -6.12 29.11
CA ALA A 445 5.35 -7.56 28.91
C ALA A 445 5.67 -7.86 27.43
N SER A 446 6.61 -8.77 27.16
CA SER A 446 6.95 -9.17 25.79
C SER A 446 5.80 -9.85 25.05
N SER A 447 4.76 -10.29 25.76
CA SER A 447 3.58 -10.97 25.22
C SER A 447 2.31 -10.10 25.13
N THR A 448 2.35 -8.82 25.53
CA THR A 448 1.16 -7.95 25.41
C THR A 448 0.96 -7.50 23.96
N GLY A 449 -0.31 -7.53 23.51
CA GLY A 449 -0.70 -7.15 22.16
C GLY A 449 -0.73 -8.26 21.12
N PHE A 450 -0.26 -9.47 21.44
CA PHE A 450 -0.43 -10.60 20.52
C PHE A 450 -1.90 -10.95 20.39
N GLY A 451 -2.39 -11.02 19.15
CA GLY A 451 -3.79 -11.33 18.87
C GLY A 451 -4.72 -10.12 18.94
N GLU A 452 -4.20 -8.91 19.18
CA GLU A 452 -4.98 -7.66 19.14
C GLU A 452 -4.77 -6.97 17.79
N ASP A 453 -5.82 -6.38 17.24
CA ASP A 453 -5.70 -5.61 16.00
C ASP A 453 -4.77 -4.40 16.20
N ALA A 454 -4.03 -4.04 15.14
CA ALA A 454 -3.13 -2.89 15.20
C ALA A 454 -3.91 -1.57 15.19
N ASP A 455 -3.50 -0.63 16.06
CA ASP A 455 -4.06 0.73 16.09
C ASP A 455 -3.76 1.51 14.78
N LEU A 456 -2.64 1.18 14.11
CA LEU A 456 -2.21 1.80 12.87
C LEU A 456 -1.35 0.85 12.06
N ILE A 457 -1.66 0.72 10.76
CA ILE A 457 -0.80 0.05 9.78
C ILE A 457 -0.32 1.09 8.77
N THR A 458 0.99 1.13 8.53
CA THR A 458 1.60 1.95 7.47
C THR A 458 2.39 1.08 6.50
N MET A 459 2.30 1.38 5.21
CA MET A 459 3.08 0.70 4.15
C MET A 459 4.44 1.37 3.89
N SER A 460 4.75 2.40 4.67
CA SER A 460 6.05 3.06 4.67
C SER A 460 6.47 3.27 6.12
N PRO A 461 7.78 3.34 6.41
CA PRO A 461 8.25 3.52 7.76
C PRO A 461 7.68 4.77 8.40
N LEU A 462 7.39 4.68 9.70
CA LEU A 462 7.14 5.83 10.54
C LEU A 462 8.44 6.63 10.67
N PHE A 463 8.34 7.95 10.53
CA PHE A 463 9.47 8.84 10.67
C PHE A 463 9.17 9.81 11.80
N ASP A 464 10.11 9.94 12.73
CA ASP A 464 10.09 11.02 13.72
C ASP A 464 10.60 12.30 13.06
N PRO A 465 9.76 13.33 12.89
CA PRO A 465 10.19 14.58 12.28
C PRO A 465 10.96 15.48 13.24
N GLU A 466 11.11 15.13 14.52
CA GLU A 466 11.94 15.88 15.46
C GLU A 466 13.37 16.03 14.89
N ASP A 467 13.90 17.25 14.93
CA ASP A 467 15.23 17.61 14.41
C ASP A 467 15.50 17.31 12.91
N SER A 468 14.47 17.05 12.11
CA SER A 468 14.59 16.79 10.66
C SER A 468 14.78 18.04 9.78
N GLY A 469 14.92 19.23 10.39
CA GLY A 469 14.78 20.56 9.78
C GLY A 469 16.07 21.27 9.39
#